data_AF-A0A2M8Q6E5-F1
#
_entry.id   AF-A0A2M8Q6E5-F1
#
_cell.length_a   1.000
_cell.length_b   1.000
_cell.length_c   1.000
_cell.angle_alpha   90.00
_cell.angle_beta   90.00
_cell.angle_gamma   90.00
#
_symmetry.space_group_name_H-M   'P 1'
#
loop_
_entity.id
_entity.type
_entity.pdbx_description
1 polymer ?
#
loop_
_entity_poly.entity_id
_entity_poly.type
_entity_poly.pdbx_seq_one_letter_code
_entity_poly.pdbx_strand_id
1 'polypeptide(L)' 'MTATSKPQLIDALALAFERADARWLDEPIARLELEAYEFSTRASGRAHYGAPAGLHDDTVIARALAWQAATQAGPLLWW' A
#
# COMPACT_ATOMS: atom_id res chain seq x y z
N MET A 1 -8.03 -7.33 -5.67
CA MET A 1 -6.60 -7.22 -6.05
C MET A 1 -6.14 -8.50 -6.71
N THR A 2 -5.40 -8.40 -7.82
CA THR A 2 -4.67 -9.53 -8.40
C THR A 2 -3.18 -9.43 -8.06
N ALA A 3 -2.45 -10.53 -8.18
CA ALA A 3 -0.99 -10.52 -8.04
C ALA A 3 -0.30 -9.54 -9.00
N THR A 4 -0.93 -9.22 -10.13
CA THR A 4 -0.42 -8.29 -11.15
C THR A 4 -0.68 -6.82 -10.80
N SER A 5 -1.80 -6.50 -10.15
CA SER A 5 -2.14 -5.12 -9.75
C SER A 5 -1.54 -4.70 -8.41
N LYS A 6 -1.15 -5.66 -7.54
CA LYS A 6 -0.60 -5.39 -6.20
C LYS A 6 0.69 -4.54 -6.24
N PRO A 7 1.67 -4.79 -7.13
CA PRO A 7 2.90 -3.99 -7.20
C PRO A 7 2.61 -2.50 -7.45
N GLN A 8 1.77 -2.19 -8.43
CA GLN A 8 1.45 -0.82 -8.82
C GLN A 8 0.80 -0.02 -7.67
N LEU A 9 -0.06 -0.66 -6.88
CA LEU A 9 -0.68 -0.04 -5.71
C LEU A 9 0.34 0.28 -4.60
N ILE A 10 1.27 -0.64 -4.37
CA ILE A 10 2.31 -0.46 -3.36
C ILE A 10 3.31 0.60 -3.79
N ASP A 11 3.74 0.61 -5.05
CA ASP A 11 4.64 1.63 -5.59
C ASP A 11 4.02 3.03 -5.50
N ALA A 12 2.73 3.15 -5.82
CA ALA A 12 2.00 4.41 -5.70
C ALA A 12 1.89 4.89 -4.23
N LEU A 13 1.71 3.98 -3.29
CA LEU A 13 1.70 4.29 -1.86
C LEU A 13 3.09 4.71 -1.37
N ALA A 14 4.14 4.01 -1.77
CA ALA A 14 5.53 4.34 -1.42
C ALA A 14 5.91 5.74 -1.90
N LEU A 15 5.55 6.08 -3.14
CA LEU A 15 5.77 7.42 -3.70
C LEU A 15 5.03 8.51 -2.91
N ALA A 16 3.80 8.23 -2.46
CA ALA A 16 3.03 9.19 -1.66
C ALA A 16 3.68 9.47 -0.29
N PHE A 17 4.31 8.45 0.32
CA PHE A 17 5.12 8.63 1.53
C PHE A 17 6.36 9.48 1.26
N GLU A 18 7.12 9.14 0.21
CA GLU A 18 8.36 9.85 -0.16
C GLU A 18 8.11 11.35 -0.40
N ARG A 19 6.99 11.68 -1.06
CA ARG A 19 6.61 13.06 -1.39
C ARG A 19 5.84 13.78 -0.30
N ALA A 20 5.44 13.07 0.75
CA ALA A 20 4.52 13.56 1.77
C ALA A 20 3.21 14.14 1.18
N ASP A 21 2.68 13.51 0.12
CA ASP A 21 1.50 14.01 -0.61
C ASP A 21 0.19 13.89 0.22
N ALA A 22 0.20 13.14 1.33
CA ALA A 22 -0.93 12.96 2.24
C ALA A 22 -0.53 13.02 3.72
N ARG A 23 -1.51 13.32 4.58
CA ARG A 23 -1.40 13.14 6.03
C ARG A 23 -1.98 11.78 6.40
N TRP A 24 -1.15 10.94 7.02
CA TRP A 24 -1.51 9.59 7.43
C TRP A 24 -1.89 9.57 8.91
N LEU A 25 -2.83 8.69 9.27
CA LEU A 25 -3.13 8.42 10.67
C LEU A 25 -1.92 7.76 11.34
N ASP A 26 -1.49 8.35 12.45
CA ASP A 26 -0.41 7.84 13.28
C ASP A 26 -0.95 6.73 14.20
N GLU A 27 -1.08 5.54 13.63
CA GLU A 27 -1.60 4.37 14.32
C GLU A 27 -0.47 3.32 14.48
N PRO A 28 -0.25 2.77 15.69
CA PRO A 28 0.88 1.88 15.94
C PRO A 28 0.93 0.59 15.10
N ILE A 29 -0.20 -0.11 14.93
CA ILE A 29 -0.25 -1.36 14.17
C ILE A 29 0.12 -1.10 12.71
N ALA A 30 -0.41 -0.02 12.16
CA ALA A 30 -0.12 0.42 10.84
C ALA A 30 1.34 0.73 10.57
N ARG A 31 2.00 1.38 11.53
CA ARG A 31 3.43 1.66 11.43
C ARG A 31 4.22 0.35 11.43
N LEU A 32 3.88 -0.56 12.34
CA LEU A 32 4.51 -1.88 12.40
C LEU A 32 4.35 -2.65 11.08
N GLU A 33 3.14 -2.68 10.52
CA GLU A 33 2.91 -3.37 9.25
C GLU A 33 3.66 -2.72 8.08
N LEU A 34 3.73 -1.38 8.03
CA LEU A 34 4.52 -0.68 7.00
C LEU A 34 6.03 -0.97 7.12
N GLU A 35 6.55 -0.98 8.35
CA GLU A 35 7.97 -1.28 8.60
C GLU A 35 8.32 -2.74 8.29
N ALA A 36 7.39 -3.66 8.50
CA ALA A 36 7.57 -5.09 8.23
C ALA A 36 7.24 -5.49 6.79
N TYR A 37 6.69 -4.61 5.96
CA TYR A 37 6.25 -4.97 4.62
C TYR A 37 7.42 -5.08 3.65
N GLU A 38 7.55 -6.23 2.97
CA GLU A 38 8.72 -6.54 2.16
C GLU A 38 8.38 -6.91 0.71
N PHE A 39 9.36 -6.70 -0.17
CA PHE A 39 9.43 -7.28 -1.50
C PHE A 39 10.41 -8.46 -1.50
N SER A 40 9.96 -9.60 -2.03
CA SER A 40 10.79 -10.77 -2.25
C SER A 40 10.54 -11.40 -3.62
N THR A 41 11.52 -12.14 -4.12
CA THR A 41 11.35 -12.97 -5.32
C THR A 41 11.25 -14.43 -4.90
N ARG A 42 10.23 -15.13 -5.41
CA ARG A 42 10.09 -16.57 -5.18
C ARG A 42 11.02 -17.33 -6.12
N ALA A 43 11.31 -18.60 -5.81
CA ALA A 43 12.12 -19.48 -6.68
C ALA A 43 11.60 -19.59 -8.13
N SER A 44 10.32 -19.32 -8.36
CA SER A 44 9.71 -19.26 -9.70
C SER A 44 9.95 -17.93 -10.45
N GLY A 45 10.71 -17.00 -9.88
CA GLY A 45 10.95 -15.66 -10.42
C GLY A 45 9.77 -14.69 -10.25
N ARG A 46 8.65 -15.11 -9.67
CA ARG A 46 7.50 -14.23 -9.42
C ARG A 46 7.78 -13.32 -8.21
N ALA A 47 7.53 -12.03 -8.42
CA ALA A 47 7.47 -11.03 -7.37
C ALA A 47 6.44 -11.41 -6.30
N HIS A 48 6.81 -11.19 -5.04
CA HIS A 48 5.96 -11.35 -3.88
C HIS A 48 6.08 -10.11 -3.00
N TYR A 49 4.93 -9.56 -2.65
CA TYR A 49 4.81 -8.42 -1.76
C TYR A 49 3.93 -8.83 -0.58
N GLY A 50 4.40 -8.60 0.63
CA GLY A 50 3.69 -9.00 1.85
C GLY A 50 4.55 -8.85 3.09
N ALA A 51 3.95 -9.11 4.25
CA ALA A 51 4.66 -9.17 5.51
C ALA A 51 5.27 -10.58 5.75
N PRO A 52 6.31 -10.68 6.60
CA PRO A 52 6.83 -11.95 7.11
C PRO A 52 5.75 -12.83 7.75
N ALA A 53 6.04 -14.13 7.87
CA ALA A 53 5.15 -15.06 8.53
C ALA A 53 4.83 -14.64 9.98
N GLY A 54 3.55 -14.62 10.33
CA GLY A 54 3.08 -14.20 11.65
C GLY A 54 2.76 -12.71 11.78
N LEU A 55 2.94 -11.93 10.71
CA LEU A 55 2.53 -10.52 10.63
C LEU A 55 1.43 -10.34 9.57
N HIS A 56 0.70 -9.24 9.67
CA HIS A 56 -0.37 -8.87 8.74
C HIS A 56 0.08 -7.74 7.79
N ASP A 57 -0.63 -7.58 6.68
CA ASP A 57 -0.45 -6.47 5.74
C ASP A 57 -1.76 -5.69 5.46
N ASP A 58 -2.83 -5.96 6.22
CA ASP A 58 -4.16 -5.43 5.96
C ASP A 58 -4.19 -3.90 5.95
N THR A 59 -3.47 -3.25 6.86
CA THR A 59 -3.42 -1.79 6.95
C THR A 59 -2.54 -1.15 5.87
N VAL A 60 -1.55 -1.88 5.35
CA VAL A 60 -0.76 -1.45 4.18
C VAL A 60 -1.66 -1.46 2.94
N ILE A 61 -2.42 -2.54 2.76
CA ILE A 61 -3.34 -2.66 1.63
C ILE A 61 -4.47 -1.64 1.73
N ALA A 62 -5.03 -1.44 2.92
CA ALA A 62 -6.07 -0.43 3.14
C ALA A 62 -5.57 0.98 2.76
N ARG A 63 -4.34 1.34 3.12
CA ARG A 63 -3.73 2.63 2.74
C ARG A 63 -3.53 2.75 1.24
N ALA A 64 -3.03 1.70 0.58
CA ALA A 64 -2.80 1.73 -0.86
C ALA A 64 -4.11 1.93 -1.64
N LEU A 65 -5.19 1.26 -1.21
CA LEU A 65 -6.52 1.42 -1.80
C LEU A 65 -7.12 2.80 -1.50
N ALA A 66 -6.97 3.30 -0.27
CA ALA A 66 -7.42 4.64 0.10
C ALA A 66 -6.71 5.72 -0.74
N TRP A 67 -5.40 5.58 -0.94
CA TRP A 67 -4.63 6.50 -1.78
C TRP A 67 -5.04 6.45 -3.24
N GLN A 68 -5.23 5.24 -3.80
CA GLN A 68 -5.76 5.08 -5.14
C GLN A 68 -7.11 5.78 -5.29
N ALA A 69 -8.05 5.57 -4.36
CA ALA A 69 -9.35 6.21 -4.39
C ALA A 69 -9.24 7.75 -4.30
N ALA A 70 -8.38 8.26 -3.41
CA ALA A 70 -8.19 9.71 -3.23
C ALA A 70 -7.60 10.40 -4.48
N THR A 71 -6.73 9.71 -5.22
CA THR A 71 -6.08 10.25 -6.43
C THR A 71 -6.87 10.02 -7.72
N GLN A 72 -7.77 9.03 -7.74
CA GLN A 72 -8.65 8.76 -8.87
C GLN A 72 -10.02 9.43 -8.75
N ALA A 73 -10.39 9.92 -7.56
CA ALA A 73 -11.60 10.71 -7.38
C ALA A 73 -11.49 12.00 -8.21
N GLY A 74 -12.27 12.07 -9.28
CA GLY A 74 -12.53 13.33 -9.98
C GLY A 74 -13.18 14.35 -9.04
N PRO A 75 -13.27 15.63 -9.46
CA PRO A 75 -13.90 16.65 -8.62
C PRO A 75 -15.28 16.18 -8.20
N LEU A 76 -15.54 16.20 -6.89
CA LEU A 76 -16.86 15.91 -6.36
C LEU A 76 -17.79 17.04 -6.80
N LEU A 77 -18.52 16.80 -7.89
CA LEU A 77 -19.56 17.68 -8.38
C LEU A 77 -20.80 17.48 -7.50
N TRP A 78 -20.81 18.16 -6.35
CA TRP A 78 -22.01 18.32 -5.54
C TRP A 78 -22.73 19.58 -6.04
N TRP A 79 -23.65 19.41 -6.98
CA TRP A 79 -24.67 20.40 -7.35
C TRP A 79 -26.05 19.77 -7.26
#